data_AF-R7PPT3-F1
#
_entry.id   AF-R7PPT3-F1
#
_cell.length_a   1.000
_cell.length_b   1.000
_cell.length_c   1.000
_cell.angle_alpha   90.00
_cell.angle_beta   90.00
_cell.angle_gamma   90.00
#
_symmetry.space_group_name_H-M   'P 1'
#
loop_
_entity.id
_entity.type
_entity.pdbx_description
1 polymer ?
#
loop_
_entity_poly.entity_id
_entity_poly.type
_entity_poly.pdbx_seq_one_letter_code
_entity_poly.pdbx_strand_id
1 'polypeptide(L)' 'MEVPCVKRNGFEAVHTLVAVEMAMAGIQSQIPVDEVIQAMDEIGKLMPASIRETSLAGLAMTETGQKIAQQMSENHK' A
#
# COMPACT_ATOMS: atom_id res chain seq x y z
N MET A 1 -10.20 -8.06 3.52
CA MET A 1 -9.68 -7.12 2.50
C MET A 1 -8.75 -7.89 1.57
N GLU A 2 -9.27 -8.47 0.47
CA GLU A 2 -8.44 -9.21 -0.51
C GLU A 2 -8.11 -8.39 -1.77
N VAL A 3 -8.95 -7.42 -2.11
CA VAL A 3 -8.80 -6.55 -3.28
C VAL A 3 -8.78 -5.11 -2.78
N PRO A 4 -7.74 -4.30 -3.07
CA PRO A 4 -6.53 -4.55 -3.86
C PRO A 4 -5.34 -5.11 -3.05
N CYS A 5 -5.46 -5.30 -1.74
CA CYS A 5 -4.32 -5.54 -0.83
C CYS A 5 -3.42 -6.70 -1.21
N VAL A 6 -3.98 -7.86 -1.60
CA VAL A 6 -3.17 -9.03 -2.00
C VAL A 6 -2.34 -8.74 -3.26
N LYS A 7 -2.88 -7.92 -4.16
CA LYS A 7 -2.21 -7.57 -5.42
C LYS A 7 -1.06 -6.59 -5.12
N ARG A 8 -1.27 -5.66 -4.18
CA ARG A 8 -0.22 -4.78 -3.67
C ARG A 8 0.94 -5.57 -3.06
N ASN A 9 0.67 -6.60 -2.24
CA ASN A 9 1.73 -7.44 -1.69
C ASN A 9 2.59 -8.10 -2.78
N GLY A 10 1.98 -8.54 -3.89
CA GLY A 10 2.71 -9.06 -5.05
C GLY A 10 3.63 -8.03 -5.68
N PHE A 11 3.17 -6.78 -5.85
CA PHE A 11 4.00 -5.69 -6.36
C PHE A 11 5.13 -5.33 -5.39
N GLU A 12 4.87 -5.25 -4.10
CA GLU A 12 5.89 -4.94 -3.08
C GLU A 12 6.96 -6.03 -2.98
N ALA A 13 6.60 -7.29 -3.19
CA ALA A 13 7.57 -8.38 -3.25
C ALA A 13 8.58 -8.18 -4.40
N VAL A 14 8.09 -7.82 -5.59
CA VAL A 14 8.95 -7.51 -6.74
C VAL A 14 9.79 -6.26 -6.48
N HIS A 15 9.18 -5.20 -5.93
CA HIS A 15 9.89 -3.98 -5.58
C HIS A 15 11.03 -4.23 -4.58
N THR A 16 10.78 -5.08 -3.58
CA THR A 16 11.78 -5.51 -2.60
C THR A 16 12.95 -6.23 -3.25
N LEU A 17 12.68 -7.17 -4.16
CA LEU A 17 13.74 -7.89 -4.88
C LEU A 17 14.65 -6.92 -5.65
N VAL A 18 14.05 -5.98 -6.38
CA VAL A 18 14.80 -4.94 -7.11
C VAL A 18 15.62 -4.08 -6.14
N ALA A 19 15.05 -3.65 -5.01
CA ALA A 19 15.76 -2.86 -4.01
C ALA A 19 16.97 -3.61 -3.42
N VAL A 20 16.82 -4.92 -3.16
CA VAL A 20 17.91 -5.78 -2.69
C VAL A 20 19.01 -5.88 -3.74
N GLU A 21 18.67 -6.10 -5.02
CA GLU A 21 19.65 -6.16 -6.11
C GLU A 21 20.42 -4.85 -6.25
N MET A 22 19.74 -3.70 -6.18
CA MET A 22 20.39 -2.39 -6.19
C MET A 22 21.38 -2.22 -5.04
N ALA A 23 20.98 -2.60 -3.82
CA ALA A 23 21.84 -2.53 -2.65
C ALA A 23 23.07 -3.45 -2.78
N MET A 24 22.88 -4.68 -3.29
CA MET A 24 23.97 -5.62 -3.55
C MET A 24 24.92 -5.15 -4.65
N ALA A 25 24.41 -4.40 -5.64
CA ALA A 25 25.22 -3.76 -6.67
C ALA A 25 25.99 -2.51 -6.17
N GLY A 26 25.87 -2.16 -4.89
CA GLY A 26 26.55 -1.00 -4.30
C GLY A 26 25.89 0.34 -4.65
N ILE A 27 24.66 0.33 -5.16
CA ILE A 27 23.89 1.56 -5.38
C ILE A 27 23.48 2.12 -4.03
N GLN A 28 23.90 3.35 -3.76
CA GLN A 28 23.60 4.04 -2.50
C GLN A 28 22.44 5.03 -2.69
N SER A 29 21.58 5.10 -1.67
CA SER A 29 20.60 6.17 -1.60
C SER A 29 21.30 7.50 -1.33
N GLN A 30 20.97 8.53 -2.11
CA GLN A 30 21.49 9.87 -1.90
C GLN A 30 20.84 10.56 -0.69
N ILE A 31 19.64 10.11 -0.29
CA ILE A 31 18.90 10.63 0.86
C ILE A 31 19.06 9.63 2.01
N PRO A 32 19.45 10.07 3.21
CA PRO A 32 19.51 9.23 4.40
C PRO A 32 18.17 8.57 4.72
N VAL A 33 18.20 7.34 5.24
CA VAL A 33 16.99 6.56 5.55
C VAL A 33 16.08 7.26 6.58
N ASP A 34 16.66 7.96 7.55
CA ASP A 34 15.91 8.68 8.58
C ASP A 34 15.06 9.81 7.98
N GLU A 35 15.59 10.53 6.98
CA GLU A 35 14.84 11.58 6.27
C GLU A 35 13.71 10.98 5.43
N VAL A 36 13.92 9.81 4.82
CA VAL A 36 12.86 9.08 4.10
C VAL A 36 11.73 8.68 5.04
N ILE A 37 12.05 8.17 6.23
CA ILE A 37 11.07 7.77 7.26
C ILE A 37 10.31 9.01 7.77
N GLN A 38 11.01 10.11 8.02
CA GLN A 38 10.40 11.36 8.45
C GLN A 38 9.41 11.89 7.40
N ALA A 39 9.80 11.92 6.12
CA ALA A 39 8.91 12.34 5.05
C ALA A 39 7.64 11.46 4.97
N MET A 40 7.79 10.14 5.17
CA MET A 40 6.66 9.21 5.21
C MET A 40 5.69 9.53 6.36
N ASP A 41 6.19 9.83 7.55
CA ASP A 41 5.38 10.20 8.72
C ASP A 41 4.64 11.53 8.53
N GLU A 42 5.33 12.55 8.01
CA GLU A 42 4.75 13.86 7.72
C GLU A 42 3.60 13.75 6.71
N ILE A 43 3.81 13.03 5.59
CA ILE A 43 2.78 12.77 4.59
C ILE A 43 1.61 11.98 5.24
N GLY A 44 1.93 10.96 6.04
CA GLY A 44 0.94 10.17 6.78
C GLY A 44 0.01 11.01 7.64
N LYS A 45 0.56 12.00 8.37
CA LYS A 45 -0.19 12.93 9.21
C LYS A 45 -1.05 13.90 8.39
N LEU A 46 -0.54 14.36 7.25
CA LEU A 46 -1.25 15.27 6.35
C LEU A 46 -2.41 14.59 5.59
N MET A 47 -2.34 13.27 5.36
CA MET A 47 -3.42 12.55 4.68
C MET A 47 -4.70 12.54 5.52
N PRO A 48 -5.87 12.93 4.96
CA PRO A 48 -7.17 12.69 5.57
C PRO A 48 -7.37 11.21 5.91
N ALA A 49 -8.05 10.93 7.03
CA ALA A 49 -8.27 9.55 7.48
C ALA A 49 -8.92 8.66 6.41
N SER A 50 -9.75 9.24 5.53
CA SER A 50 -10.45 8.51 4.47
C SER A 50 -9.55 7.97 3.36
N ILE A 51 -8.42 8.62 3.07
CA ILE A 51 -7.48 8.20 2.02
C ILE A 51 -6.25 7.46 2.55
N ARG A 52 -6.18 7.26 3.87
CA ARG A 52 -5.26 6.29 4.49
C ARG A 52 -5.78 4.86 4.25
N GLU A 53 -5.10 3.88 4.82
CA GLU A 53 -5.52 2.47 4.80
C GLU A 53 -6.72 2.18 5.73
N THR A 54 -7.85 2.86 5.51
CA THR A 54 -9.09 2.71 6.30
C THR A 54 -10.27 2.16 5.49
N SER A 55 -10.09 1.94 4.19
CA SER A 55 -11.15 1.54 3.24
C SER A 55 -12.30 2.53 3.09
N LEU A 56 -12.18 3.75 3.62
CA LEU A 56 -13.24 4.76 3.58
C LEU A 56 -13.26 5.58 2.29
N ALA A 57 -12.31 5.37 1.38
CA ALA A 57 -12.25 5.99 0.06
C ALA A 57 -11.50 5.11 -0.95
N GLY A 58 -11.31 5.63 -2.17
CA GLY A 58 -10.52 4.97 -3.22
C GLY A 58 -11.18 3.70 -3.74
N LEU A 59 -10.37 2.69 -4.08
CA LEU A 59 -10.83 1.45 -4.72
C LEU A 59 -11.90 0.71 -3.89
N ALA A 60 -11.81 0.76 -2.57
CA ALA A 60 -12.76 0.12 -1.65
C ALA A 60 -14.18 0.70 -1.78
N MET A 61 -14.30 1.99 -2.10
CA MET A 61 -15.58 2.69 -2.21
C MET A 61 -16.08 2.84 -3.66
N THR A 62 -15.39 2.24 -4.63
CA THR A 62 -15.92 2.15 -6.00
C THR A 62 -17.15 1.23 -6.02
N GLU A 63 -18.04 1.43 -6.98
CA GLU A 63 -19.25 0.59 -7.13
C GLU A 63 -18.90 -0.90 -7.19
N THR A 64 -17.89 -1.27 -7.98
CA THR A 64 -17.41 -2.65 -8.09
C THR A 64 -16.78 -3.14 -6.79
N GLY A 65 -16.00 -2.30 -6.10
CA GLY A 65 -15.39 -2.63 -4.80
C GLY A 65 -16.43 -2.97 -3.73
N GLN A 66 -17.49 -2.17 -3.66
CA GLN A 66 -18.61 -2.39 -2.73
C GLN A 66 -19.37 -3.67 -3.06
N LYS A 67 -19.68 -3.93 -4.34
CA LYS A 67 -20.34 -5.17 -4.78
C LYS A 67 -19.53 -6.42 -4.40
N ILE A 68 -18.21 -6.41 -4.63
CA ILE A 68 -17.32 -7.52 -4.25
C ILE A 68 -17.30 -7.70 -2.74
N ALA A 69 -17.18 -6.61 -1.96
CA ALA A 69 -17.18 -6.68 -0.51
C ALA A 69 -18.48 -7.30 0.05
N GLN A 70 -19.63 -6.93 -0.52
CA GLN A 70 -20.92 -7.51 -0.16
C GLN A 70 -20.98 -9.01 -0.48
N GLN A 71 -20.61 -9.41 -1.70
CA GLN A 71 -20.57 -10.82 -2.11
C GLN A 71 -19.68 -11.67 -1.19
N MET A 72 -18.51 -11.14 -0.82
CA MET A 72 -17.60 -11.83 0.10
C MET A 72 -18.22 -11.98 1.50
N SER A 73 -18.94 -10.99 2.00
CA SER A 73 -19.64 -11.07 3.29
C SER A 73 -20.81 -12.06 3.28
N GLU A 74 -21.46 -12.25 2.13
CA GLU A 74 -22.57 -13.20 1.96
C GLU A 74 -22.06 -14.65 1.89
N ASN A 75 -20.93 -14.89 1.22
CA ASN A 75 -20.33 -16.22 1.08
C ASN A 75 -19.65 -16.77 2.35
N HIS A 76 -19.39 -15.92 3.35
CA HIS A 76 -18.76 -16.31 4.63
C HIS A 76 -19.78 -16.40 5.79
N LYS A 77 -21.08 -16.37 5.50
CA LYS A 77 -22.15 -16.74 6.44
C LYS A 77 -22.54 -18.21 6.25
#